data_AF-A0A5K1CYW3-F1
#
_entry.id   AF-A0A5K1CYW3-F1
#
_cell.length_a   1.000
_cell.length_b   1.000
_cell.length_c   1.000
_cell.angle_alpha   90.00
_cell.angle_beta   90.00
_cell.angle_gamma   90.00
#
_symmetry.space_group_name_H-M   'P 1'
#
loop_
_entity.id
_entity.type
_entity.pdbx_description
1 polymer ?
#
loop_
_entity_poly.entity_id
_entity_poly.type
_entity_poly.pdbx_seq_one_letter_code
_entity_poly.pdbx_strand_id
1 'polypeptide(L)' 'VALLSRVHHRNLVHFIGYCDEDENMILLYEFLSSGNLGQALS' A
#
# COMPACT_ATOMS: atom_id res chain seq x y z
N VAL A 1 2.10 -11.78 -1.12
CA VAL A 1 1.32 -11.02 -0.10
C VAL A 1 1.77 -11.26 1.35
N ALA A 2 2.20 -12.48 1.72
CA ALA A 2 2.58 -12.83 3.10
C ALA A 2 3.54 -11.85 3.83
N LEU A 3 4.48 -11.21 3.12
CA LEU A 3 5.34 -10.18 3.71
C LEU A 3 4.54 -8.91 4.06
N LEU A 4 3.77 -8.39 3.10
CA LEU A 4 2.97 -7.16 3.27
C LEU A 4 1.95 -7.31 4.40
N SER A 5 1.34 -8.49 4.53
CA SER A 5 0.38 -8.80 5.61
C SER A 5 0.99 -8.83 7.02
N ARG A 6 2.32 -8.88 7.15
CA ARG A 6 3.02 -8.96 8.45
C ARG A 6 3.69 -7.65 8.85
N VAL A 7 3.87 -6.74 7.88
CA VAL A 7 4.61 -5.51 8.10
C VAL A 7 3.64 -4.41 8.48
N HIS A 8 3.67 -4.04 9.76
CA HIS A 8 2.96 -2.88 10.29
C HIS A 8 3.99 -1.92 10.89
N HIS A 9 4.29 -0.83 10.18
CA HIS A 9 5.29 0.15 10.62
C HIS A 9 4.81 1.58 10.35
N ARG A 10 5.09 2.50 11.28
CA ARG A 10 4.60 3.90 11.24
C ARG A 10 5.05 4.74 10.02
N ASN A 11 6.07 4.28 9.30
CA ASN A 11 6.64 4.96 8.12
C ASN A 11 6.38 4.19 6.81
N LEU A 12 5.54 3.16 6.86
CA LEU A 12 5.08 2.43 5.68
C LEU A 12 3.58 2.61 5.58
N VAL A 13 3.11 2.79 4.36
CA VAL A 13 1.68 2.88 4.08
C VAL A 13 0.98 1.62 4.57
N HIS A 14 -0.11 1.82 5.29
CA HIS A 14 -0.87 0.71 5.86
C HIS A 14 -1.45 -0.16 4.74
N PHE A 15 -1.06 -1.43 4.75
CA PHE A 15 -1.63 -2.45 3.88
C PHE A 15 -2.93 -2.98 4.51
N ILE A 16 -4.04 -2.85 3.79
CA ILE A 16 -5.38 -3.22 4.26
C ILE A 16 -5.68 -4.68 3.88
N GLY A 17 -5.31 -5.09 2.66
CA GLY A 17 -5.61 -6.42 2.16
C GLY A 17 -5.36 -6.56 0.68
N TYR A 18 -5.83 -7.66 0.11
CA TYR A 18 -5.66 -7.95 -1.31
C TYR A 18 -6.83 -8.79 -1.83
N CYS A 19 -7.04 -8.73 -3.13
CA CYS A 19 -7.81 -9.70 -3.88
C CYS A 19 -6.86 -10.44 -4.83
N ASP A 20 -6.98 -11.76 -4.88
CA ASP A 20 -6.21 -12.64 -5.74
C ASP A 20 -7.22 -13.58 -6.41
N GLU A 21 -7.76 -13.12 -7.53
CA GLU A 21 -8.79 -13.82 -8.31
C GLU A 21 -8.30 -13.99 -9.75
N ASP A 22 -8.09 -15.25 -10.14
CA ASP A 22 -7.57 -15.66 -11.45
C ASP A 22 -6.26 -14.96 -11.83
N GLU A 23 -6.29 -14.11 -12.86
CA GLU A 23 -5.14 -13.35 -13.37
C GLU A 23 -5.08 -11.93 -12.75
N ASN A 24 -6.03 -11.58 -11.88
CA ASN A 24 -6.15 -10.26 -11.29
C ASN A 24 -5.63 -10.25 -9.85
N MET A 25 -4.53 -9.52 -9.65
CA MET A 25 -4.02 -9.20 -8.32
C MET A 25 -4.31 -7.74 -7.98
N ILE A 26 -5.11 -7.52 -6.94
CA ILE A 26 -5.44 -6.18 -6.42
C ILE A 26 -4.84 -6.03 -5.04
N LEU A 27 -4.15 -4.91 -4.80
CA LEU A 27 -3.64 -4.56 -3.48
C LEU A 27 -4.41 -3.35 -2.94
N LEU A 28 -4.91 -3.48 -1.71
CA LEU A 28 -5.65 -2.45 -1.00
C LEU A 28 -4.71 -1.81 0.03
N TYR A 29 -4.48 -0.51 -0.13
CA TYR A 29 -3.67 0.30 0.78
C TYR A 29 -4.48 1.50 1.28
N GLU A 30 -4.08 2.07 2.40
CA GLU A 30 -4.58 3.38 2.80
C GLU A 30 -4.24 4.44 1.74
N PHE A 31 -5.16 5.37 1.50
CA PHE A 31 -4.94 6.44 0.55
C PHE A 31 -4.17 7.59 1.20
N LEU A 32 -3.04 7.97 0.59
CA LEU A 32 -2.28 9.16 0.98
C LEU A 32 -2.61 10.33 0.05
N SER A 33 -3.41 11.27 0.54
CA SER A 33 -3.86 12.43 -0.24
C SER A 33 -2.75 13.43 -0.57
N SER A 34 -1.66 13.44 0.20
CA SER A 34 -0.55 14.38 0.03
C SER A 34 0.35 14.07 -1.18
N GLY A 35 0.04 13.04 -1.97
CA GLY A 35 0.85 12.63 -3.12
C GLY A 35 2.18 12.02 -2.69
N ASN A 36 3.16 12.02 -3.60
CA ASN A 36 4.49 11.48 -3.31
C ASN A 36 5.46 12.57 -2.82
N LEU A 37 6.53 12.14 -2.16
CA LEU A 37 7.53 13.05 -1.59
C LEU A 37 8.22 13.92 -2.66
N GLY A 38 8.40 13.40 -3.88
CA GLY A 38 8.96 14.17 -4.99
C GLY A 38 8.08 15.38 -5.31
N GLN A 39 6.76 15.21 -5.36
CA GLN A 39 5.82 16.31 -5.58
C GLN A 39 5.80 17.31 -4.43
N ALA A 40 5.94 16.83 -3.19
CA ALA A 40 5.93 17.69 -2.01
C ALA A 40 7.22 18.51 -1.81
N LEU A 41 8.34 18.06 -2.39
CA LEU A 41 9.66 18.68 -2.24
C LEU A 41 10.18 19.37 -3.51
N SER A 42 9.39 19.38 -4.59
CA SER A 42 9.74 20.08 -5.84
C SER A 42 9.37 21.54 -5.80
#